data_AF-A0A3A8SQN6-F1
#
_entry.id   AF-A0A3A8SQN6-F1
#
_cell.length_a   1.000
_cell.length_b   1.000
_cell.length_c   1.000
_cell.angle_alpha   90.00
_cell.angle_beta   90.00
_cell.angle_gamma   90.00
#
_symmetry.space_group_name_H-M   'P 1'
#
loop_
_entity.id
_entity.type
_entity.pdbx_description
1 polymer ?
#
loop_
_entity_poly.entity_id
_entity_poly.type
_entity_poly.pdbx_seq_one_letter_code
_entity_poly.pdbx_strand_id
1 'polypeptide(L)'
;MDGPAVLAAHAALQRVLASFPNQDAGACESSARSLDVVVGLEGGVYFVWIDRRLDRCGWPVGSQTEFDWFELYAVSPEGKVLGQRVRHP
;
A
#
# COMPACT_ATOMS: atom_id res chain seq x y z
N MET A 1 -14.07 -2.90 -10.47
CA MET A 1 -13.18 -1.76 -10.19
C MET A 1 -13.01 -0.98 -11.48
N ASP A 2 -13.15 0.35 -11.42
CA ASP A 2 -12.98 1.22 -12.58
C ASP A 2 -11.50 1.33 -12.96
N GLY A 3 -11.21 1.46 -14.27
CA GLY A 3 -9.84 1.44 -14.80
C GLY A 3 -8.87 2.39 -14.07
N PRO A 4 -9.21 3.67 -13.86
CA PRO A 4 -8.34 4.61 -13.15
C PRO A 4 -8.07 4.25 -11.68
N ALA A 5 -9.06 3.69 -10.97
CA ALA A 5 -8.88 3.25 -9.58
C ALA A 5 -7.88 2.09 -9.48
N VAL A 6 -7.91 1.17 -10.45
CA VAL A 6 -6.92 0.07 -10.55
C VAL A 6 -5.53 0.61 -10.84
N LEU A 7 -5.40 1.58 -11.75
CA LEU A 7 -4.12 2.22 -12.04
C LEU A 7 -3.56 2.95 -10.81
N ALA A 8 -4.41 3.66 -10.07
CA ALA A 8 -4.03 4.32 -8.85
C ALA A 8 -3.51 3.33 -7.78
N ALA A 9 -4.27 2.26 -7.54
CA ALA A 9 -3.87 1.21 -6.61
C ALA A 9 -2.56 0.54 -7.03
N HIS A 10 -2.41 0.21 -8.32
CA HIS A 10 -1.19 -0.39 -8.86
C HIS A 10 0.02 0.53 -8.67
N ALA A 11 -0.10 1.81 -9.01
CA ALA A 11 0.98 2.78 -8.86
C ALA A 11 1.45 2.92 -7.40
N ALA A 12 0.52 3.00 -6.45
CA ALA A 12 0.83 3.06 -5.03
C ALA A 12 1.49 1.77 -4.53
N LEU A 13 0.94 0.61 -4.89
CA LEU A 13 1.52 -0.70 -4.55
C LEU A 13 2.95 -0.86 -5.06
N GLN A 14 3.24 -0.41 -6.29
CA GLN A 14 4.61 -0.45 -6.81
C GLN A 14 5.59 0.39 -5.97
N ARG A 15 5.13 1.47 -5.32
CA ARG A 15 5.98 2.29 -4.44
C ARG A 15 6.25 1.63 -3.11
N VAL A 16 5.21 1.07 -2.48
CA VAL A 16 5.36 0.30 -1.25
C VAL A 16 6.25 -0.92 -1.46
N LEU A 17 6.03 -1.69 -2.52
CA LEU A 17 6.84 -2.89 -2.78
C LEU A 17 8.31 -2.55 -3.07
N ALA A 18 8.59 -1.40 -3.67
CA ALA A 18 9.95 -0.92 -3.91
C ALA A 18 10.65 -0.39 -2.65
N SER A 19 9.90 -0.10 -1.57
CA SER A 19 10.49 0.37 -0.30
C SER A 19 10.95 -0.79 0.59
N PHE A 20 10.47 -2.01 0.34
CA PHE A 20 10.84 -3.16 1.15
C PHE A 20 12.32 -3.56 0.99
N PRO A 21 12.99 -4.01 2.08
CA PRO A 21 14.39 -4.41 2.01
C PRO A 21 14.61 -5.57 1.03
N ASN A 22 15.61 -5.44 0.16
CA ASN A 22 15.94 -6.48 -0.83
C ASN A 22 16.30 -7.83 -0.20
N GLN A 23 16.84 -7.84 1.01
CA GLN A 23 17.16 -9.06 1.76
C GLN A 23 15.94 -9.90 2.13
N ASP A 24 14.75 -9.28 2.15
CA ASP A 24 13.48 -9.93 2.45
C ASP A 24 12.70 -10.27 1.17
N ALA A 25 13.31 -10.13 -0.02
CA ALA A 25 12.64 -10.38 -1.29
C ALA A 25 12.07 -11.82 -1.34
N GLY A 26 10.75 -11.92 -1.49
CA GLY A 26 10.02 -13.20 -1.57
C GLY A 26 9.41 -13.68 -0.26
N ALA A 27 9.71 -13.05 0.88
CA ALA A 27 8.95 -13.26 2.11
C ALA A 27 7.51 -12.76 1.95
N CYS A 28 6.57 -13.35 2.72
CA CYS A 28 5.17 -12.97 2.60
C CYS A 28 4.95 -11.52 3.07
N GLU A 29 5.61 -11.17 4.17
CA GLU A 29 5.55 -9.91 4.91
C GLU A 29 6.08 -8.71 4.13
N SER A 30 6.88 -8.97 3.09
CA SER A 30 7.49 -8.01 2.17
C SER A 30 6.93 -8.16 0.75
N SER A 31 5.72 -8.73 0.63
CA SER A 31 5.03 -8.92 -0.65
C SER A 31 3.63 -8.33 -0.62
N ALA A 32 3.02 -8.20 -1.80
CA ALA A 32 1.64 -7.74 -1.94
C ALA A 32 0.62 -8.61 -1.18
N ARG A 33 0.97 -9.85 -0.81
CA ARG A 33 0.10 -10.73 -0.01
C ARG A 33 -0.14 -10.19 1.39
N SER A 34 0.82 -9.44 1.93
CA SER A 34 0.74 -8.81 3.24
C SER A 34 0.11 -7.42 3.23
N LEU A 35 -0.46 -6.97 2.11
CA LEU A 35 -0.99 -5.61 1.97
C LEU A 35 -2.51 -5.62 1.79
N ASP A 36 -3.19 -4.68 2.43
CA ASP A 36 -4.55 -4.27 2.10
C ASP A 36 -4.53 -2.93 1.39
N VAL A 37 -5.45 -2.72 0.46
CA VAL A 37 -5.54 -1.47 -0.31
C VAL A 37 -6.97 -0.96 -0.30
N VAL A 38 -7.14 0.27 0.14
CA VAL A 38 -8.40 1.02 0.06
C VAL A 38 -8.20 2.21 -0.86
N VAL A 39 -9.09 2.37 -1.84
CA VAL A 39 -9.04 3.46 -2.81
C VAL A 39 -10.26 4.36 -2.61
N GLY A 40 -10.02 5.63 -2.32
CA GLY A 40 -11.01 6.70 -2.33
C GLY A 40 -10.81 7.66 -3.50
N LEU A 41 -11.87 8.33 -3.95
CA LEU A 41 -11.80 9.37 -4.98
C LEU A 41 -12.36 10.66 -4.41
N GLU A 42 -11.57 11.72 -4.43
CA GLU A 42 -11.98 13.05 -3.99
C GLU A 42 -11.34 14.12 -4.88
N GLY A 43 -12.14 15.07 -5.38
CA GLY A 43 -11.65 16.17 -6.21
C GLY A 43 -10.92 15.74 -7.50
N GLY A 44 -11.22 14.55 -8.04
CA GLY A 44 -10.53 13.99 -9.21
C GLY A 44 -9.19 13.33 -8.91
N VAL A 45 -8.82 13.20 -7.63
CA VAL A 45 -7.60 12.54 -7.16
C VAL A 45 -7.96 11.25 -6.43
N TYR A 46 -7.24 10.18 -6.74
CA TYR A 46 -7.36 8.92 -6.04
C TYR A 46 -6.46 8.92 -4.80
N PHE A 47 -7.05 8.72 -3.63
CA PHE A 47 -6.33 8.50 -2.39
C PHE A 47 -6.24 7.00 -2.13
N VAL A 48 -5.03 6.47 -2.08
CA VAL A 48 -4.76 5.04 -1.89
C VAL A 48 -4.14 4.83 -0.52
N TRP A 49 -4.92 4.26 0.38
CA TRP A 49 -4.48 3.87 1.71
C TRP A 49 -4.01 2.41 1.68
N ILE A 50 -2.81 2.16 2.19
CA ILE A 50 -2.20 0.83 2.24
C ILE A 50 -1.87 0.48 3.69
N ASP A 51 -2.45 -0.62 4.15
CA ASP A 51 -2.24 -1.18 5.48
C ASP A 51 -1.51 -2.53 5.40
N ARG A 52 -0.81 -2.90 6.47
CA ARG A 52 -0.17 -4.21 6.60
C ARG A 52 -1.09 -5.24 7.23
N ARG A 53 -1.13 -6.43 6.64
CA ARG A 53 -1.98 -7.59 6.97
C ARG A 53 -1.12 -8.83 7.16
N LEU A 54 -0.32 -8.83 8.22
CA LEU A 54 0.57 -9.95 8.56
C LEU A 54 -0.20 -11.23 8.90
N ASP A 55 -1.48 -11.10 9.28
CA ASP A 55 -2.40 -12.23 9.45
C ASP A 55 -2.54 -13.08 8.17
N ARG A 56 -2.44 -12.44 6.99
CA ARG A 56 -2.41 -13.15 5.69
C ARG A 56 -1.12 -13.95 5.46
N CYS A 57 -0.11 -13.75 6.31
CA CYS A 57 1.17 -14.44 6.30
C CYS A 57 1.32 -15.46 7.45
N GLY A 58 0.23 -15.76 8.19
CA GLY A 58 0.23 -16.75 9.27
C GLY A 58 0.55 -16.19 10.65
N TRP A 59 0.70 -14.87 10.78
CA TRP A 59 0.83 -14.23 12.09
C TRP A 59 -0.53 -14.14 12.81
N PRO A 60 -0.55 -14.04 14.15
CA PRO A 60 -1.78 -13.74 14.88
C PRO A 60 -2.46 -12.47 14.36
N VAL A 61 -3.80 -12.45 14.32
CA VAL A 61 -4.57 -11.26 13.93
C VAL A 61 -4.18 -10.06 14.79
N GLY A 62 -3.96 -8.91 14.15
CA GLY A 62 -3.51 -7.68 14.81
C GLY A 62 -1.99 -7.61 15.02
N SER A 63 -1.23 -8.62 14.57
CA SER A 63 0.24 -8.54 14.56
C SER A 63 0.69 -7.39 13.66
N GLN A 64 1.57 -6.55 14.19
CA GLN A 64 2.23 -5.46 13.49
C GLN A 64 3.74 -5.57 13.73
N THR A 65 4.55 -5.37 12.69
CA THR A 65 6.01 -5.24 12.81
C THR A 65 6.42 -3.83 13.25
N GLU A 66 5.56 -2.84 13.01
CA GLU A 66 5.75 -1.43 13.30
C GLU A 66 4.41 -0.88 13.82
N PHE A 67 4.41 -0.18 14.95
CA PHE A 67 3.20 0.43 15.50
C PHE A 67 2.63 1.47 14.52
N ASP A 68 1.34 1.37 14.19
CA ASP A 68 0.58 2.31 13.35
C ASP A 68 1.14 2.53 11.93
N TRP A 69 1.84 1.54 11.36
CA TRP A 69 2.36 1.65 10.01
C TRP A 69 1.22 1.70 8.98
N PHE A 70 1.23 2.76 8.17
CA PHE A 70 0.42 2.88 6.96
C PHE A 70 1.12 3.79 5.95
N GLU A 71 0.76 3.60 4.68
CA GLU A 71 1.14 4.51 3.62
C GLU A 71 -0.10 5.05 2.91
N LEU A 72 -0.14 6.37 2.72
CA LEU A 72 -1.21 7.05 2.00
C LEU A 72 -0.64 7.77 0.77
N TYR A 73 -1.16 7.44 -0.40
CA TYR A 73 -0.75 8.02 -1.66
C TYR A 73 -1.87 8.83 -2.29
N ALA A 74 -1.55 10.00 -2.86
CA ALA A 74 -2.41 10.73 -3.78
C ALA A 74 -1.97 10.41 -5.21
N VAL A 75 -2.89 9.99 -6.07
CA VAL A 75 -2.59 9.47 -7.41
C VAL A 75 -3.57 10.04 -8.44
N SER A 76 -3.08 10.44 -9.61
CA SER A 76 -3.94 10.91 -10.71
C SER A 76 -4.71 9.74 -11.36
N PRO A 77 -5.75 10.01 -12.16
CA PRO A 77 -6.47 8.97 -12.91
C PRO A 77 -5.60 8.16 -13.87
N GLU A 78 -4.48 8.74 -14.33
CA GLU A 78 -3.50 8.09 -15.21
C GLU A 78 -2.45 7.26 -14.44
N GLY A 79 -2.56 7.19 -13.10
CA GLY A 79 -1.63 6.44 -12.25
C GLY A 79 -0.37 7.22 -11.85
N LYS A 80 -0.31 8.54 -12.05
CA LYS A 80 0.83 9.35 -11.59
C LYS A 80 0.72 9.61 -10.10
N VAL A 81 1.71 9.21 -9.31
CA VAL A 81 1.79 9.57 -7.89
C VAL A 81 2.04 11.08 -7.76
N LEU A 82 1.12 11.77 -7.11
CA LEU A 82 1.11 13.21 -6.88
C LEU A 82 1.70 13.57 -5.52
N GLY A 83 1.59 12.67 -4.53
CA GLY A 83 2.13 12.85 -3.20
C GLY A 83 2.04 11.56 -2.39
N GLN A 84 2.81 11.51 -1.31
CA GLN A 84 2.81 10.40 -0.35
C GLN A 84 2.88 10.94 1.07
N ARG A 85 2.20 10.25 1.99
CA ARG A 85 2.34 10.40 3.43
C ARG A 85 2.61 9.03 4.00
N VAL A 86 3.80 8.88 4.57
CA VAL A 86 4.22 7.66 5.25
C VAL A 86 4.21 7.93 6.74
N ARG A 87 3.63 7.03 7.53
CA ARG A 87 3.83 7.03 8.98
C ARG A 87 4.61 5.77 9.34
N HIS A 88 5.86 5.97 9.73
CA HIS A 88 6.63 5.01 10.51
C HIS A 88 6.65 5.49 11.97
N PRO A 89 6.73 4.58 12.96
CA PRO A 89 7.01 4.95 14.35
C PRO A 89 8.37 5.64 14.50
#